data_AF-A0A7D4I146-F1
#
_entry.id   AF-A0A7D4I146-F1
#
_cell.length_a   1.000
_cell.length_b   1.000
_cell.length_c   1.000
_cell.angle_alpha   90.00
_cell.angle_beta   90.00
_cell.angle_gamma   90.00
#
_symmetry.space_group_name_H-M   'P 1'
#
loop_
_entity.id
_entity.type
_entity.pdbx_description
1 polymer ?
#
loop_
_entity_poly.entity_id
_entity_poly.type
_entity_poly.pdbx_seq_one_letter_code
_entity_poly.pdbx_strand_id
1 'polypeptide(L)'
;MNYYSHNIGDYAQATAHLSLVEDAIYSRLLRRYYAEEQPIVDNLQQVFRWVGARTEDEREAAAQVLSEFFVLRDGHWHNKRADVEIAAYQGLFPPRTQARGSSSTGRAQRLADWTEELREVLAEDGRPRERFMGTIDATR
;
A
#
# COMPACT_ATOMS: atom_id res chain seq x y z
N MET A 1 -6.03 -11.66 -2.08
CA MET A 1 -4.63 -11.81 -1.62
C MET A 1 -4.51 -11.21 -0.21
N ASN A 2 -3.95 -11.93 0.78
CA ASN A 2 -3.84 -11.40 2.16
C ASN A 2 -2.61 -10.52 2.40
N TYR A 3 -1.68 -10.46 1.44
CA TYR A 3 -0.43 -9.71 1.54
C TYR A 3 0.00 -9.24 0.16
N TYR A 4 0.23 -7.95 -0.05
CA TYR A 4 0.87 -7.42 -1.26
C TYR A 4 2.06 -6.54 -0.88
N SER A 5 3.05 -6.45 -1.76
CA SER A 5 4.26 -5.67 -1.49
C SER A 5 4.02 -4.19 -1.79
N HIS A 6 3.73 -3.41 -0.75
CA HIS A 6 3.59 -1.96 -0.87
C HIS A 6 4.98 -1.30 -0.76
N ASN A 7 5.68 -1.15 -1.90
CA ASN A 7 6.93 -0.40 -1.94
C ASN A 7 6.65 1.09 -1.79
N ILE A 8 6.89 1.62 -0.59
CA ILE A 8 6.62 3.02 -0.23
C ILE A 8 7.38 3.99 -1.14
N GLY A 9 8.61 3.68 -1.54
CA GLY A 9 9.42 4.54 -2.41
C GLY A 9 8.82 4.65 -3.81
N ASP A 10 8.50 3.52 -4.42
CA ASP A 10 7.87 3.49 -5.74
C ASP A 10 6.48 4.13 -5.72
N TYR A 11 5.72 3.87 -4.65
CA TYR A 11 4.41 4.47 -4.45
C TYR A 11 4.52 5.99 -4.38
N ALA A 12 5.34 6.51 -3.47
CA ALA A 12 5.52 7.95 -3.26
C ALA A 12 6.04 8.66 -4.52
N GLN A 13 6.91 8.02 -5.31
CA GLN A 13 7.37 8.58 -6.58
C GLN A 13 6.24 8.62 -7.63
N ALA A 14 5.43 7.57 -7.72
CA ALA A 14 4.34 7.47 -8.68
C ALA A 14 3.13 8.35 -8.33
N THR A 15 2.96 8.73 -7.06
CA THR A 15 1.80 9.50 -6.58
C THR A 15 2.16 10.90 -6.08
N ALA A 16 3.38 11.38 -6.28
CA ALA A 16 3.87 12.66 -5.75
C ALA A 16 3.05 13.89 -6.20
N HIS A 17 2.43 13.81 -7.38
CA HIS A 17 1.61 14.88 -7.96
C HIS A 17 0.13 14.82 -7.55
N LEU A 18 -0.31 13.74 -6.90
CA LEU A 18 -1.69 13.58 -6.51
C LEU A 18 -2.03 14.48 -5.32
N SER A 19 -3.23 15.05 -5.37
CA SER A 19 -3.88 15.61 -4.19
C SER A 19 -4.18 14.51 -3.17
N LEU A 20 -4.47 14.93 -1.92
CA LEU A 20 -4.84 13.99 -0.85
C LEU A 20 -6.10 13.17 -1.20
N VAL A 21 -7.02 13.74 -1.97
CA VAL A 21 -8.25 13.05 -2.39
C VAL A 21 -7.92 11.99 -3.44
N GLU A 22 -7.13 12.34 -4.45
CA GLU A 22 -6.70 11.41 -5.51
C GLU A 22 -5.85 10.27 -4.95
N ASP A 23 -4.92 10.56 -4.05
CA ASP A 23 -4.12 9.53 -3.37
C ASP A 23 -5.01 8.57 -2.57
N ALA A 24 -5.98 9.09 -1.82
CA ALA A 24 -6.93 8.28 -1.07
C ALA A 24 -7.79 7.40 -2.00
N ILE A 25 -8.23 7.94 -3.14
CA ILE A 25 -8.98 7.20 -4.16
C ILE A 25 -8.11 6.09 -4.74
N TYR A 26 -6.92 6.41 -5.23
CA TYR A 26 -5.98 5.45 -5.80
C TYR A 26 -5.67 4.31 -4.83
N SER A 27 -5.35 4.64 -3.58
CA SER A 27 -5.12 3.67 -2.51
C SER A 27 -6.33 2.77 -2.25
N ARG A 28 -7.56 3.30 -2.26
CA ARG A 28 -8.79 2.50 -2.09
C ARG A 28 -9.02 1.55 -3.27
N LEU A 29 -8.80 2.01 -4.50
CA LEU A 29 -8.91 1.18 -5.69
C LEU A 29 -7.91 0.03 -5.67
N LEU A 30 -6.63 0.31 -5.36
CA LEU A 30 -5.61 -0.74 -5.25
C LEU A 30 -5.94 -1.77 -4.16
N ARG A 31 -6.33 -1.32 -2.96
CA ARG A 31 -6.73 -2.23 -1.87
C ARG A 31 -7.83 -3.17 -2.31
N ARG A 32 -8.85 -2.66 -3.02
CA ARG A 32 -9.92 -3.48 -3.58
C ARG A 32 -9.39 -4.45 -4.63
N TYR A 33 -8.58 -3.97 -5.56
CA TYR A 33 -8.00 -4.79 -6.63
C TYR A 33 -7.24 -5.99 -6.08
N TYR A 34 -6.39 -5.80 -5.06
CA TYR A 34 -5.65 -6.91 -4.41
C TYR A 34 -6.52 -7.79 -3.52
N ALA A 35 -7.58 -7.24 -2.91
CA ALA A 35 -8.51 -8.02 -2.10
C ALA A 35 -9.31 -9.00 -2.96
N GLU A 36 -9.89 -8.51 -4.06
CA GLU A 36 -10.72 -9.30 -4.98
C GLU A 36 -9.89 -10.07 -6.01
N GLU A 37 -8.61 -9.71 -6.21
CA GLU A 37 -7.73 -10.25 -7.24
C GLU A 37 -8.30 -10.13 -8.67
N GLN A 38 -9.11 -9.10 -8.90
CA GLN A 38 -9.86 -8.90 -10.13
C GLN A 38 -9.79 -7.45 -10.60
N PRO A 39 -9.82 -7.22 -11.93
CA PRO A 39 -9.88 -5.87 -12.49
C PRO A 39 -11.23 -5.20 -12.17
N ILE A 40 -11.21 -3.88 -12.20
CA ILE A 40 -12.35 -3.05 -11.76
C ILE A 40 -13.33 -2.93 -12.93
N VAL A 41 -14.57 -3.39 -12.78
CA VAL A 41 -15.62 -3.20 -13.79
C VAL A 41 -15.79 -1.72 -14.14
N ASP A 42 -15.94 -1.40 -15.42
CA ASP A 42 -16.21 -0.05 -15.93
C ASP A 42 -17.63 0.43 -15.60
N ASN A 43 -17.86 0.66 -14.31
CA ASN A 43 -19.09 1.19 -13.76
C ASN A 43 -18.73 2.28 -12.75
N LEU A 44 -18.67 3.52 -13.24
CA LEU A 44 -18.25 4.67 -12.44
C LEU A 44 -19.11 4.87 -11.19
N GLN A 45 -20.42 4.62 -11.25
CA GLN A 45 -21.28 4.74 -10.05
C GLN A 45 -20.87 3.76 -8.95
N GLN A 46 -20.53 2.53 -9.33
CA GLN A 46 -20.04 1.53 -8.40
C GLN A 46 -18.66 1.87 -7.86
N VAL A 47 -17.77 2.41 -8.72
CA VAL A 47 -16.45 2.89 -8.34
C VAL A 47 -16.56 4.01 -7.31
N PHE A 48 -17.40 5.02 -7.55
CA PHE A 48 -17.61 6.14 -6.63
C PHE A 48 -18.07 5.65 -5.25
N ARG A 49 -18.96 4.65 -5.22
CA ARG A 49 -19.40 4.03 -3.96
C ARG A 49 -18.26 3.30 -3.24
N TRP A 50 -17.36 2.63 -3.96
CA TRP A 50 -16.21 1.94 -3.37
C TRP A 50 -15.17 2.89 -2.80
N VAL A 51 -14.86 3.97 -3.53
CA VAL A 51 -13.86 4.95 -3.07
C VAL A 51 -14.46 5.97 -2.11
N GLY A 52 -15.78 6.02 -2.00
CA GLY A 52 -16.50 6.95 -1.13
C GLY A 52 -16.57 8.37 -1.69
N ALA A 53 -16.51 8.55 -3.02
CA ALA A 53 -16.67 9.83 -3.69
C ALA A 53 -18.15 10.26 -3.65
N ARG A 54 -18.43 11.36 -2.96
CA ARG A 54 -19.76 11.90 -2.70
C ARG A 54 -19.99 13.22 -3.41
N THR A 55 -18.97 14.08 -3.46
CA THR A 55 -19.04 15.36 -4.18
C THR A 55 -18.71 15.17 -5.66
N GLU A 56 -19.01 16.18 -6.48
CA GLU A 56 -18.65 16.12 -7.90
C GLU A 56 -17.12 16.14 -8.08
N ASP A 57 -16.42 17.00 -7.36
CA ASP A 57 -14.95 17.06 -7.36
C ASP A 57 -14.31 15.71 -7.01
N GLU A 58 -14.86 14.97 -6.03
CA GLU A 58 -14.36 13.63 -5.67
C GLU A 58 -14.63 12.59 -6.78
N ARG A 59 -15.73 12.74 -7.52
CA ARG A 59 -16.08 11.86 -8.64
C ARG A 59 -15.19 12.13 -9.85
N GLU A 60 -14.94 13.40 -10.14
CA GLU A 60 -13.99 13.81 -11.18
C GLU A 60 -12.58 13.29 -10.86
N ALA A 61 -12.12 13.48 -9.62
CA ALA A 61 -10.84 12.94 -9.16
C ALA A 61 -10.78 11.42 -9.32
N ALA A 62 -11.86 10.69 -9.03
CA ALA A 62 -11.90 9.24 -9.21
C ALA A 62 -11.80 8.82 -10.67
N ALA A 63 -12.46 9.54 -11.58
CA ALA A 63 -12.36 9.30 -13.01
C ALA A 63 -10.94 9.59 -13.53
N GLN A 64 -10.31 10.68 -13.07
CA GLN A 64 -8.93 11.04 -13.43
C GLN A 64 -7.95 9.97 -12.98
N VAL A 65 -8.00 9.56 -11.71
CA VAL A 65 -7.15 8.49 -11.16
C VAL A 65 -7.33 7.17 -11.93
N LEU A 66 -8.56 6.79 -12.28
CA LEU A 66 -8.79 5.60 -13.12
C LEU A 66 -8.09 5.75 -14.47
N SER A 67 -8.27 6.88 -15.14
CA SER A 67 -7.69 7.11 -16.47
C SER A 67 -6.16 7.14 -16.47
N GLU A 68 -5.54 7.56 -15.36
CA GLU A 68 -4.09 7.70 -15.24
C GLU A 68 -3.41 6.37 -14.87
N PHE A 69 -3.91 5.69 -13.84
CA PHE A 69 -3.24 4.52 -13.26
C PHE A 69 -3.78 3.18 -13.74
N PHE A 70 -4.89 3.18 -14.48
CA PHE A 70 -5.53 1.97 -14.98
C PHE A 70 -5.75 2.05 -16.49
N VAL A 71 -5.80 0.88 -17.12
CA VAL A 71 -6.06 0.74 -18.56
C VAL A 71 -7.37 0.00 -18.75
N LEU A 72 -8.34 0.65 -19.39
CA LEU A 72 -9.61 0.03 -19.75
C LEU A 72 -9.41 -1.00 -20.87
N ARG A 73 -9.79 -2.25 -20.62
CA ARG A 73 -9.76 -3.37 -21.56
C ARG A 73 -10.99 -4.23 -21.32
N ASP A 74 -11.73 -4.54 -22.37
CA ASP A 74 -12.89 -5.45 -22.31
C ASP A 74 -13.88 -5.10 -21.17
N GLY A 75 -14.14 -3.81 -20.97
CA GLY A 75 -15.06 -3.30 -19.94
C GLY A 75 -14.51 -3.35 -18.50
N HIS A 76 -13.21 -3.58 -18.32
CA HIS A 76 -12.55 -3.63 -17.02
C HIS A 76 -11.29 -2.75 -16.98
N TRP A 77 -11.07 -2.07 -15.88
CA TRP A 77 -9.91 -1.24 -15.59
C TRP A 77 -8.82 -2.09 -14.95
N HIS A 78 -7.67 -2.15 -15.63
CA HIS A 78 -6.51 -2.96 -15.25
C HIS A 78 -5.37 -2.11 -14.71
N ASN A 79 -4.84 -2.48 -13.54
CA ASN A 79 -3.57 -1.92 -13.08
C ASN A 79 -2.43 -2.88 -13.43
N LYS A 80 -1.54 -2.44 -14.33
CA LYS A 80 -0.45 -3.26 -14.87
C LYS A 80 0.41 -3.92 -13.78
N ARG A 81 0.71 -3.18 -12.71
CA ARG A 81 1.54 -3.69 -11.61
C ARG A 81 0.77 -4.74 -10.81
N ALA A 82 -0.48 -4.43 -10.44
CA ALA A 82 -1.32 -5.36 -9.69
C ALA A 82 -1.56 -6.66 -10.45
N ASP A 83 -1.83 -6.60 -11.76
CA ASP A 83 -2.00 -7.78 -12.61
C ASP A 83 -0.77 -8.70 -12.58
N VAL A 84 0.43 -8.12 -12.68
CA VAL A 84 1.68 -8.88 -12.63
C VAL A 84 1.89 -9.52 -11.26
N GLU A 85 1.62 -8.78 -10.18
CA GLU A 85 1.77 -9.28 -8.81
C GLU A 85 0.75 -10.39 -8.49
N ILE A 86 -0.51 -10.23 -8.90
CA ILE A 86 -1.57 -11.22 -8.72
C ILE A 86 -1.28 -12.49 -9.52
N ALA A 87 -0.90 -12.37 -10.79
CA ALA A 87 -0.59 -13.53 -11.62
C ALA A 87 0.65 -14.28 -11.09
N ALA A 88 1.65 -13.58 -10.56
CA ALA A 88 2.78 -14.22 -9.88
C ALA A 88 2.34 -14.93 -8.59
N TYR A 89 1.45 -14.33 -7.79
CA TYR A 89 0.90 -14.92 -6.58
C TYR A 89 0.08 -16.20 -6.86
N GLN A 90 -0.71 -16.19 -7.92
CA GLN A 90 -1.50 -17.33 -8.38
C GLN A 90 -0.67 -18.43 -9.08
N GLY A 91 0.65 -18.22 -9.24
CA GLY A 91 1.56 -19.19 -9.85
C GLY A 91 1.49 -19.26 -11.37
N LEU A 92 0.88 -18.27 -12.04
CA LEU A 92 0.85 -18.17 -13.51
C LEU A 92 2.22 -17.79 -14.08
N PHE A 93 3.08 -17.17 -13.28
CA PHE A 93 4.46 -16.86 -13.64
C PHE A 93 5.44 -17.54 -12.67
N PRO A 94 6.60 -18.02 -13.16
CA PRO A 94 7.66 -18.47 -12.27
C PRO A 94 8.04 -17.32 -11.34
N PRO A 95 8.31 -17.58 -10.04
CA PRO A 95 8.73 -16.54 -9.11
C PRO A 95 9.92 -15.83 -9.73
N ARG A 96 9.83 -14.50 -9.90
CA ARG A 96 10.93 -13.69 -10.40
C ARG A 96 12.14 -14.03 -9.53
N THR A 97 13.08 -14.80 -10.08
CA THR A 97 14.40 -14.95 -9.50
C THR A 97 15.00 -13.55 -9.60
N GLN A 98 14.87 -12.77 -8.52
CA GLN A 98 15.59 -11.52 -8.44
C GLN A 98 17.06 -11.91 -8.55
N ALA A 99 17.66 -11.67 -9.71
CA ALA A 99 19.09 -11.57 -9.83
C ALA A 99 19.48 -10.41 -8.91
N ARG A 100 19.75 -10.72 -7.64
CA ARG A 100 20.25 -9.79 -6.63
C ARG A 100 21.68 -9.42 -7.03
N GLY A 101 21.80 -8.52 -8.00
CA GLY A 101 23.03 -7.78 -8.23
C GLY A 101 23.20 -6.74 -7.12
N SER A 102 24.20 -6.96 -6.26
CA SER A 102 25.00 -5.95 -5.50
C SER A 102 24.24 -4.80 -4.82
N SER A 103 24.17 -4.64 -3.49
CA SER A 103 25.22 -4.73 -2.48
C SER A 103 24.59 -4.93 -1.09
N SER A 104 24.71 -6.14 -0.54
CA SER A 104 24.15 -6.50 0.78
C SER A 104 25.04 -6.08 1.94
N THR A 105 26.32 -5.83 1.72
CA THR A 105 27.30 -5.61 2.80
C THR A 105 27.06 -4.30 3.57
N GLY A 106 26.82 -3.18 2.87
CA GLY A 106 26.67 -1.86 3.53
C GLY A 106 25.31 -1.63 4.20
N ARG A 107 24.24 -2.27 3.72
CA ARG A 107 22.91 -2.16 4.36
C ARG A 107 22.80 -3.10 5.56
N ALA A 108 23.38 -4.30 5.48
CA ALA A 108 23.43 -5.23 6.60
C ALA A 108 24.27 -4.69 7.76
N GLN A 109 25.45 -4.10 7.46
CA GLN A 109 26.31 -3.50 8.48
C GLN A 109 25.61 -2.32 9.18
N ARG A 110 25.04 -1.38 8.41
CA ARG A 110 24.30 -0.25 9.00
C ARG A 110 23.11 -0.66 9.85
N LEU A 111 22.42 -1.74 9.46
CA LEU A 111 21.32 -2.27 10.26
C LEU A 111 21.82 -2.93 11.54
N ALA A 112 22.93 -3.66 11.47
CA ALA A 112 23.59 -4.26 12.64
C ALA A 112 24.05 -3.19 13.63
N ASP A 113 24.72 -2.15 13.13
CA ASP A 113 25.19 -1.01 13.93
C ASP A 113 24.01 -0.30 14.60
N TRP A 114 22.93 -0.03 13.86
CA TRP A 114 21.71 0.60 14.38
C TRP A 114 20.98 -0.29 15.41
N THR A 115 20.94 -1.61 15.22
CA THR A 115 20.34 -2.51 16.22
C THR A 115 21.16 -2.60 17.50
N GLU A 116 22.48 -2.45 17.43
CA GLU A 116 23.33 -2.47 18.62
C GLU A 116 23.21 -1.15 19.41
N GLU A 117 23.20 -0.01 18.72
CA GLU A 117 22.92 1.30 19.31
C GLU A 117 21.55 1.32 20.02
N LEU A 118 20.50 0.80 19.37
CA LEU A 118 19.20 0.67 20.00
C LEU A 118 19.18 -0.25 21.20
N ARG A 119 19.94 -1.35 21.18
CA ARG A 119 20.04 -2.27 22.32
C ARG A 119 20.72 -1.61 23.51
N GLU A 120 21.76 -0.81 23.29
CA GLU A 120 22.41 -0.04 24.36
C GLU A 120 21.44 0.98 24.96
N VAL A 121 20.76 1.77 24.13
CA VAL A 121 19.75 2.76 24.59
C VAL A 121 18.61 2.08 25.37
N LEU A 122 18.12 0.94 24.89
CA LEU A 122 17.06 0.18 25.56
C LEU A 122 17.54 -0.58 26.81
N ALA A 123 18.85 -0.85 26.92
CA ALA A 123 19.45 -1.47 28.10
C ALA A 123 19.77 -0.45 29.21
N GLU A 124 20.06 0.81 28.83
CA GLU A 124 20.24 1.92 29.78
C GLU A 124 18.91 2.30 30.48
N ASP A 125 17.77 2.20 29.78
CA ASP A 125 16.45 2.42 30.37
C ASP A 125 15.89 1.11 30.99
N GLY A 126 16.43 0.76 32.16
CA GLY A 126 16.06 -0.43 32.91
C GLY A 126 14.56 -0.56 33.16
N ARG A 127 13.92 -1.49 32.43
CA ARG A 127 12.50 -1.92 32.45
C ARG A 127 11.50 -0.76 32.39
N PRO A 128 10.57 -0.72 31.42
CA PRO A 128 9.50 0.28 31.44
C PRO A 128 8.76 0.15 32.77
N ARG A 129 8.91 1.16 33.64
CA ARG A 129 8.10 1.27 34.86
C ARG A 129 6.66 1.30 34.38
N GLU A 130 5.88 0.27 34.70
CA GLU A 130 4.43 0.32 34.52
C GLU A 130 3.92 1.61 35.14
N ARG A 131 3.62 2.61 34.31
CA ARG A 131 2.86 3.77 34.76
C ARG A 131 1.42 3.30 34.76
N PHE A 132 0.93 2.93 35.94
CA PHE A 132 -0.47 2.64 36.18
C PHE A 132 -1.30 3.88 35.80
N MET A 133 -1.84 3.91 34.58
CA MET A 133 -2.59 5.03 34.03
C MET A 133 -4.07 4.96 34.46
N GLY A 134 -4.34 4.57 35.71
CA GLY A 134 -5.68 4.45 36.27
C GLY A 134 -6.61 3.46 35.54
N THR A 135 -7.75 3.15 36.15
CA THR A 135 -8.83 2.39 35.50
C THR A 135 -9.73 3.39 34.78
N ILE A 136 -9.78 3.32 33.46
CA ILE A 136 -10.78 4.08 32.70
C ILE A 136 -12.10 3.31 32.84
N ASP A 137 -13.01 3.80 33.68
CA ASP A 137 -14.37 3.30 33.77
C ASP A 137 -15.11 3.71 32.50
N ALA A 138 -15.35 2.75 31.61
CA ALA A 138 -16.05 2.95 30.33
C ALA A 138 -17.58 2.88 30.49
N THR A 139 -18.12 3.21 31.66
CA THR A 139 -19.56 3.28 31.90
C THR A 139 -19.97 4.73 32.19
N ARG A 140 -20.17 5.51 31.12
CA ARG A 140 -21.15 6.62 31.14
C ARG A 140 -21.58 7.04 29.75
#